data_AF-A0A6L5EH96-F1
#
_entry.id   AF-A0A6L5EH96-F1
#
_cell.length_a   1.000
_cell.length_b   1.000
_cell.length_c   1.000
_cell.angle_alpha   90.00
_cell.angle_beta   90.00
_cell.angle_gamma   90.00
#
_symmetry.space_group_name_H-M   'P 1'
#
loop_
_entity.id
_entity.type
_entity.pdbx_description
1 polymer ?
#
loop_
_entity_poly.entity_id
_entity_poly.type
_entity_poly.pdbx_seq_one_letter_code
_entity_poly.pdbx_strand_id
1 'polypeptide(L)'
;MSEYNSDYKNLEEYIESQLIEQSLTAQVYKEDQLAQSLNSDEGLLNICRKMDNIPSDYMKEIVDNVQGVMTLPTIYDDRLSYSIASHLMSKVELVAKSFPFDHQNYGGFCCAPTGKVSALAAPVKCSDGKSKVFIIFESGIFHFVHGVISLFVSSYPRTLLQGGNEKEWRAEWEKHVNDDQNRTELLQSKTDLNEWRNFFKDYNVRGQLAYTSLMNFGPVGQKLILDMVLGCEIFIAAHEYSHAMLNHQHPDLDPSEVEKEADMWGVRIASIICRDEGVTLTFMMAGIAIFFSAIETTVPSHYLPAADRISFVIKSLEINDSTQEKILSDIASLMQDVFRDIVNMK
;
A
#
# COMPACT_ATOMS: atom_id res chain seq x y z
N MET A 1 -16.46 2.28 -18.56
CA MET A 1 -15.77 2.75 -19.79
C MET A 1 -15.37 1.60 -20.70
N SER A 2 -15.24 0.36 -20.22
CA SER A 2 -14.93 -0.82 -21.04
C SER A 2 -15.87 -1.04 -22.24
N GLU A 3 -17.16 -0.74 -22.12
CA GLU A 3 -18.10 -0.76 -23.27
C GLU A 3 -17.70 0.18 -24.42
N TYR A 4 -16.88 1.19 -24.13
CA TYR A 4 -16.41 2.20 -25.08
C TYR A 4 -14.89 2.18 -25.26
N ASN A 5 -14.17 1.29 -24.57
CA ASN A 5 -12.73 1.09 -24.69
C ASN A 5 -12.43 -0.42 -24.72
N SER A 6 -12.16 -0.94 -25.92
CA SER A 6 -11.86 -2.35 -26.17
C SER A 6 -10.64 -2.87 -25.42
N ASP A 7 -9.67 -2.03 -25.08
CA ASP A 7 -8.48 -2.47 -24.34
C ASP A 7 -8.84 -2.82 -22.89
N TYR A 8 -9.70 -2.02 -22.26
CA TYR A 8 -10.25 -2.35 -20.93
C TYR A 8 -11.19 -3.56 -20.98
N LYS A 9 -11.85 -3.82 -22.11
CA LYS A 9 -12.63 -5.05 -22.26
C LYS A 9 -11.73 -6.30 -22.31
N ASN A 10 -10.60 -6.22 -23.01
CA ASN A 10 -9.61 -7.29 -23.01
C ASN A 10 -8.97 -7.48 -21.62
N LEU A 11 -8.80 -6.40 -20.85
CA LEU A 11 -8.36 -6.49 -19.45
C LEU A 11 -9.39 -7.21 -18.58
N GLU A 12 -10.69 -6.93 -18.73
CA GLU A 12 -11.74 -7.67 -18.03
C GLU A 12 -11.69 -9.17 -18.32
N GLU A 13 -11.52 -9.55 -19.59
CA GLU A 13 -11.38 -10.97 -19.99
C GLU A 13 -10.12 -11.62 -19.39
N TYR A 14 -9.02 -10.87 -19.29
CA TYR A 14 -7.80 -11.32 -18.61
C TYR A 14 -8.06 -11.54 -17.12
N ILE A 15 -8.68 -10.58 -16.43
CA ILE A 15 -9.00 -10.67 -15.00
C ILE A 15 -9.88 -11.89 -14.71
N GLU A 16 -10.95 -12.07 -15.48
CA GLU A 16 -11.88 -13.20 -15.32
C GLU A 16 -11.13 -14.53 -15.48
N SER A 17 -10.40 -14.70 -16.59
CA SER A 17 -9.79 -15.99 -16.95
C SER A 17 -8.51 -16.35 -16.18
N GLN A 18 -7.68 -15.37 -15.82
CA GLN A 18 -6.37 -15.62 -15.20
C GLN A 18 -6.36 -15.42 -13.70
N LEU A 19 -7.20 -14.52 -13.17
CA LEU A 19 -7.19 -14.19 -11.75
C LEU A 19 -8.38 -14.84 -11.05
N ILE A 20 -9.59 -14.59 -11.53
CA ILE A 20 -10.81 -15.02 -10.86
C ILE A 20 -11.04 -16.52 -11.02
N GLU A 21 -11.13 -17.04 -12.25
CA GLU A 21 -11.41 -18.45 -12.52
C GLU A 21 -10.33 -19.40 -11.97
N GLN A 22 -9.06 -18.96 -11.95
CA GLN A 22 -7.93 -19.77 -11.50
C GLN A 22 -7.67 -19.69 -9.99
N SER A 23 -7.99 -18.57 -9.35
CA SER A 23 -7.62 -18.33 -7.94
C SER A 23 -8.79 -18.40 -6.96
N LEU A 24 -10.02 -18.20 -7.41
CA LEU A 24 -11.20 -18.13 -6.54
C LEU A 24 -12.07 -19.38 -6.75
N THR A 25 -12.12 -20.27 -5.74
CA THR A 25 -13.23 -21.23 -5.66
C THR A 25 -14.55 -20.45 -5.59
N ALA A 26 -15.60 -20.96 -6.23
CA ALA A 26 -16.89 -20.31 -6.57
C ALA A 26 -17.68 -19.59 -5.44
N GLN A 27 -17.16 -19.51 -4.22
CA GLN A 27 -17.77 -18.82 -3.07
C GLN A 27 -17.56 -17.30 -3.07
N VAL A 28 -16.51 -16.77 -3.70
CA VAL A 28 -16.18 -15.32 -3.64
C VAL A 28 -17.11 -14.48 -4.53
N TYR A 29 -17.68 -15.06 -5.59
CA TYR A 29 -18.61 -14.40 -6.50
C TYR A 29 -19.99 -14.09 -5.89
N LYS A 30 -20.36 -14.67 -4.74
CA LYS A 30 -21.65 -14.39 -4.08
C LYS A 30 -21.62 -13.15 -3.17
N GLU A 31 -20.44 -12.59 -2.92
CA GLU A 31 -20.25 -11.37 -2.09
C GLU A 31 -20.15 -10.08 -2.91
N ASP A 32 -20.34 -10.16 -4.24
CA ASP A 32 -20.47 -9.03 -5.19
C ASP A 32 -21.55 -7.99 -4.80
N GLN A 33 -22.46 -8.35 -3.90
CA GLN A 33 -23.42 -7.41 -3.32
C GLN A 33 -22.76 -6.37 -2.37
N LEU A 34 -21.55 -6.63 -1.86
CA LEU A 34 -20.81 -5.69 -1.01
C LEU A 34 -20.04 -4.65 -1.84
N ALA A 35 -19.44 -5.04 -2.97
CA ALA A 35 -18.83 -4.11 -3.94
C ALA A 35 -19.88 -3.16 -4.54
N GLN A 36 -21.11 -3.65 -4.77
CA GLN A 36 -22.26 -2.81 -5.12
C GLN A 36 -22.66 -1.83 -3.99
N SER A 37 -22.41 -2.17 -2.72
CA SER A 37 -22.67 -1.26 -1.59
C SER A 37 -21.66 -0.11 -1.52
N LEU A 38 -20.36 -0.36 -1.81
CA LEU A 38 -19.29 0.65 -1.78
C LEU A 38 -19.39 1.65 -2.94
N ASN A 39 -20.04 1.26 -4.04
CA ASN A 39 -20.35 2.14 -5.16
C ASN A 39 -21.56 3.07 -4.90
N SER A 40 -22.23 2.94 -3.75
CA SER A 40 -23.31 3.83 -3.31
C SER A 40 -22.80 4.88 -2.33
N ASP A 41 -23.48 6.03 -2.27
CA ASP A 41 -23.17 7.10 -1.29
C ASP A 41 -23.22 6.59 0.16
N GLU A 42 -24.05 5.58 0.43
CA GLU A 42 -24.18 4.94 1.76
C GLU A 42 -22.96 4.07 2.12
N GLY A 43 -22.38 3.39 1.13
CA GLY A 43 -21.11 2.67 1.30
C GLY A 43 -19.94 3.60 1.55
N LEU A 44 -19.86 4.71 0.80
CA LEU A 44 -18.85 5.74 1.01
C LEU A 44 -18.97 6.37 2.40
N LEU A 45 -20.19 6.70 2.85
CA LEU A 45 -20.44 7.19 4.20
C LEU A 45 -20.05 6.19 5.28
N ASN A 46 -20.28 4.89 5.06
CA ASN A 46 -19.89 3.84 5.99
C ASN A 46 -18.37 3.71 6.10
N ILE A 47 -17.63 3.89 5.00
CA ILE A 47 -16.17 3.93 5.01
C ILE A 47 -15.66 5.19 5.71
N CYS A 48 -16.19 6.36 5.36
CA CYS A 48 -15.81 7.63 5.97
C CYS A 48 -15.99 7.61 7.49
N ARG A 49 -17.11 7.06 8.00
CA ARG A 49 -17.37 6.88 9.44
C ARG A 49 -16.45 5.88 10.13
N LYS A 50 -15.76 5.03 9.37
CA LYS A 50 -14.76 4.10 9.90
C LYS A 50 -13.34 4.61 9.70
N MET A 51 -13.15 5.72 8.99
CA MET A 51 -11.88 6.43 8.76
C MET A 51 -11.77 7.71 9.60
N ASP A 52 -12.45 7.79 10.76
CA ASP A 52 -12.52 8.98 11.64
C ASP A 52 -11.16 9.53 12.12
N ASN A 53 -10.05 8.82 11.87
CA ASN A 53 -8.68 9.23 12.21
C ASN A 53 -7.91 9.86 11.04
N ILE A 54 -8.53 10.03 9.88
CA ILE A 54 -7.90 10.74 8.77
C ILE A 54 -8.16 12.24 8.95
N PRO A 55 -7.14 13.11 8.82
CA PRO A 55 -7.32 14.56 8.84
C PRO A 55 -8.44 15.00 7.89
N SER A 56 -9.30 15.91 8.34
CA SER A 56 -10.51 16.33 7.62
C SER A 56 -10.25 16.77 6.19
N ASP A 57 -9.09 17.41 5.95
CA ASP A 57 -8.73 17.95 4.64
C ASP A 57 -8.38 16.84 3.65
N TYR A 58 -7.72 15.77 4.10
CA TYR A 58 -7.41 14.59 3.28
C TYR A 58 -8.68 13.76 3.00
N MET A 59 -9.56 13.59 4.00
CA MET A 59 -10.86 12.97 3.76
C MET A 59 -11.69 13.75 2.76
N LYS A 60 -11.66 15.08 2.83
CA LYS A 60 -12.36 15.92 1.87
C LYS A 60 -11.80 15.72 0.46
N GLU A 61 -10.49 15.66 0.30
CA GLU A 61 -9.86 15.38 -0.99
C GLU A 61 -10.25 14.00 -1.54
N ILE A 62 -10.26 12.95 -0.71
CA ILE A 62 -10.73 11.61 -1.10
C ILE A 62 -12.20 11.68 -1.53
N VAL A 63 -13.06 12.32 -0.74
CA VAL A 63 -14.49 12.43 -1.03
C VAL A 63 -14.72 13.21 -2.33
N ASP A 64 -14.03 14.34 -2.52
CA ASP A 64 -14.12 15.16 -3.73
C ASP A 64 -13.65 14.36 -4.96
N ASN A 65 -12.56 13.58 -4.82
CA ASN A 65 -12.08 12.69 -5.89
C ASN A 65 -13.09 11.58 -6.20
N VAL A 66 -13.64 10.89 -5.19
CA VAL A 66 -14.65 9.83 -5.36
C VAL A 66 -15.90 10.38 -6.04
N GLN A 67 -16.37 11.56 -5.64
CA GLN A 67 -17.50 12.24 -6.27
C GLN A 67 -17.20 12.67 -7.71
N GLY A 68 -15.94 12.96 -8.01
CA GLY A 68 -15.44 13.25 -9.36
C GLY A 68 -15.35 12.01 -10.28
N VAL A 69 -15.30 10.79 -9.74
CA VAL A 69 -15.27 9.55 -10.53
C VAL A 69 -16.64 9.27 -11.14
N MET A 70 -16.88 9.82 -12.33
CA MET A 70 -18.14 9.59 -13.06
C MET A 70 -18.19 8.23 -13.78
N THR A 71 -17.04 7.66 -14.13
CA THR A 71 -16.96 6.39 -14.87
C THR A 71 -15.75 5.56 -14.46
N LEU A 72 -15.95 4.28 -14.20
CA LEU A 72 -14.89 3.32 -13.89
C LEU A 72 -14.35 2.65 -15.16
N PRO A 73 -13.06 2.24 -15.18
CA PRO A 73 -12.47 1.59 -16.34
C PRO A 73 -13.10 0.23 -16.65
N THR A 74 -13.20 -0.65 -15.65
CA THR A 74 -13.74 -2.00 -15.75
C THR A 74 -15.01 -2.18 -14.92
N ILE A 75 -15.73 -3.29 -15.15
CA ILE A 75 -16.87 -3.71 -14.33
C ILE A 75 -16.49 -4.19 -12.92
N TYR A 76 -15.21 -4.47 -12.67
CA TYR A 76 -14.71 -5.00 -11.40
C TYR A 76 -14.27 -3.92 -10.42
N ASP A 77 -14.09 -2.68 -10.90
CA ASP A 77 -13.66 -1.56 -10.10
C ASP A 77 -14.69 -1.18 -9.03
N ASP A 78 -14.19 -0.85 -7.84
CA ASP A 78 -14.93 -0.10 -6.83
C ASP A 78 -14.46 1.37 -6.82
N ARG A 79 -15.40 2.30 -6.61
CA ARG A 79 -15.15 3.74 -6.72
C ARG A 79 -14.10 4.25 -5.74
N LEU A 80 -14.08 3.72 -4.52
CA LEU A 80 -13.14 4.21 -3.50
C LEU A 80 -11.71 3.82 -3.86
N SER A 81 -11.44 2.54 -4.07
CA SER A 81 -10.09 2.05 -4.35
C SER A 81 -9.59 2.62 -5.67
N TYR A 82 -10.46 2.71 -6.69
CA TYR A 82 -10.10 3.36 -7.95
C TYR A 82 -9.78 4.84 -7.78
N SER A 83 -10.51 5.57 -6.93
CA SER A 83 -10.22 6.97 -6.63
C SER A 83 -8.87 7.15 -5.95
N ILE A 84 -8.54 6.30 -4.97
CA ILE A 84 -7.23 6.30 -4.30
C ILE A 84 -6.14 5.98 -5.32
N ALA A 85 -6.27 4.88 -6.07
CA ALA A 85 -5.32 4.50 -7.11
C ALA A 85 -5.15 5.63 -8.14
N SER A 86 -6.23 6.24 -8.61
CA SER A 86 -6.17 7.33 -9.59
C SER A 86 -5.44 8.55 -9.06
N HIS A 87 -5.65 8.90 -7.80
CA HIS A 87 -4.91 9.98 -7.16
C HIS A 87 -3.40 9.67 -7.11
N LEU A 88 -3.03 8.49 -6.62
CA LEU A 88 -1.63 8.05 -6.52
C LEU A 88 -0.96 7.99 -7.90
N MET A 89 -1.62 7.33 -8.86
CA MET A 89 -1.12 7.16 -10.23
C MET A 89 -0.92 8.50 -10.94
N SER A 90 -1.78 9.50 -10.71
CA SER A 90 -1.59 10.83 -11.28
C SER A 90 -0.27 11.49 -10.84
N LYS A 91 0.13 11.29 -9.58
CA LYS A 91 1.41 11.79 -9.05
C LYS A 91 2.58 10.95 -9.55
N VAL A 92 2.43 9.63 -9.56
CA VAL A 92 3.44 8.69 -10.07
C VAL A 92 3.76 8.97 -11.53
N GLU A 93 2.75 9.05 -12.41
CA GLU A 93 2.94 9.35 -13.83
C GLU A 93 3.55 10.73 -14.07
N LEU A 94 3.21 11.73 -13.24
CA LEU A 94 3.78 13.05 -13.35
C LEU A 94 5.29 13.04 -13.07
N VAL A 95 5.69 12.42 -11.95
CA VAL A 95 7.10 12.32 -11.55
C VAL A 95 7.86 11.34 -12.44
N ALA A 96 7.25 10.25 -12.88
CA ALA A 96 7.89 9.24 -13.73
C ALA A 96 8.39 9.82 -15.07
N LYS A 97 7.81 10.92 -15.56
CA LYS A 97 8.27 11.63 -16.77
C LYS A 97 9.70 12.18 -16.66
N SER A 98 10.24 12.35 -15.45
CA SER A 98 11.64 12.75 -15.27
C SER A 98 12.62 11.58 -15.36
N PHE A 99 12.14 10.35 -15.51
CA PHE A 99 12.93 9.14 -15.57
C PHE A 99 12.99 8.58 -17.00
N PRO A 100 14.01 7.78 -17.34
CA PRO A 100 14.21 7.28 -18.70
C PRO A 100 13.32 6.06 -19.02
N PHE A 101 12.01 6.18 -18.79
CA PHE A 101 11.05 5.11 -19.04
C PHE A 101 10.48 5.14 -20.45
N ASP A 102 10.17 3.96 -20.99
CA ASP A 102 9.38 3.83 -22.21
C ASP A 102 7.88 3.78 -21.87
N HIS A 103 7.25 4.96 -21.89
CA HIS A 103 5.83 5.10 -21.59
C HIS A 103 4.90 4.47 -22.64
N GLN A 104 5.42 3.97 -23.78
CA GLN A 104 4.59 3.36 -24.82
C GLN A 104 4.00 2.01 -24.40
N ASN A 105 4.61 1.34 -23.41
CA ASN A 105 4.18 0.03 -22.93
C ASN A 105 3.03 0.11 -21.92
N TYR A 106 2.70 1.30 -21.42
CA TYR A 106 1.67 1.48 -20.41
C TYR A 106 0.26 1.34 -20.97
N GLY A 107 -0.54 0.43 -20.41
CA GLY A 107 -1.94 0.21 -20.76
C GLY A 107 -2.92 1.05 -19.94
N GLY A 108 -2.55 1.42 -18.71
CA GLY A 108 -3.43 2.05 -17.72
C GLY A 108 -3.48 1.23 -16.44
N PHE A 109 -4.47 1.51 -15.58
CA PHE A 109 -4.68 0.77 -14.34
C PHE A 109 -6.16 0.53 -14.07
N CYS A 110 -6.44 -0.42 -13.17
CA CYS A 110 -7.74 -0.66 -12.56
C CYS A 110 -7.57 -1.20 -11.13
N CYS A 111 -8.66 -1.22 -10.38
CA CYS A 111 -8.81 -1.91 -9.12
C CYS A 111 -9.71 -3.13 -9.34
N ALA A 112 -9.23 -4.33 -9.04
CA ALA A 112 -10.01 -5.54 -9.27
C ALA A 112 -9.83 -6.55 -8.15
N PRO A 113 -10.85 -7.36 -7.87
CA PRO A 113 -10.76 -8.36 -6.84
C PRO A 113 -9.95 -9.59 -7.34
N THR A 114 -8.63 -9.59 -7.17
CA THR A 114 -7.71 -10.72 -7.48
C THR A 114 -7.70 -11.97 -6.55
N GLY A 115 -7.89 -11.81 -5.24
CA GLY A 115 -7.99 -12.87 -4.22
C GLY A 115 -6.93 -12.73 -3.14
N LYS A 116 -5.98 -11.81 -3.33
CA LYS A 116 -4.78 -11.63 -2.51
C LYS A 116 -4.52 -10.15 -2.36
N VAL A 117 -4.01 -9.73 -1.21
CA VAL A 117 -3.52 -8.36 -1.01
C VAL A 117 -2.25 -8.19 -1.84
N SER A 118 -2.42 -7.69 -3.07
CA SER A 118 -1.33 -7.50 -4.01
C SER A 118 -1.67 -6.41 -5.01
N ALA A 119 -0.66 -5.85 -5.65
CA ALA A 119 -0.81 -5.22 -6.94
C ALA A 119 -0.02 -6.06 -7.96
N LEU A 120 -0.38 -5.97 -9.23
CA LEU A 120 0.35 -6.68 -10.27
C LEU A 120 0.30 -5.93 -11.60
N ALA A 121 1.38 -6.02 -12.36
CA ALA A 121 1.45 -5.54 -13.73
C ALA A 121 1.18 -6.69 -14.72
N ALA A 122 0.07 -6.61 -15.46
CA ALA A 122 -0.45 -7.64 -16.36
C ALA A 122 -0.28 -7.25 -17.84
N PRO A 123 0.35 -8.10 -18.68
CA PRO A 123 0.41 -7.87 -20.11
C PRO A 123 -0.93 -8.25 -20.76
N VAL A 124 -1.58 -7.29 -21.42
CA VAL A 124 -2.85 -7.45 -22.13
C VAL A 124 -2.67 -7.09 -23.59
N LYS A 125 -3.18 -7.94 -24.48
CA LYS A 125 -3.22 -7.67 -25.91
C LYS A 125 -4.30 -6.63 -26.21
N CYS A 126 -3.89 -5.47 -26.69
CA CYS A 126 -4.77 -4.34 -27.02
C CYS A 126 -5.34 -4.43 -28.45
N SER A 127 -6.32 -3.57 -28.72
CA SER A 127 -7.04 -3.46 -29.99
C SER A 127 -6.15 -3.08 -31.18
N ASP A 128 -5.03 -2.40 -30.94
CA ASP A 128 -4.01 -2.10 -31.95
C ASP A 128 -3.10 -3.31 -32.28
N GLY A 129 -3.37 -4.46 -31.66
CA GLY A 129 -2.64 -5.70 -31.82
C GLY A 129 -1.35 -5.79 -31.00
N LYS A 130 -0.95 -4.72 -30.29
CA LYS A 130 0.22 -4.69 -29.41
C LYS A 130 -0.13 -5.21 -28.02
N SER A 131 0.85 -5.71 -27.30
CA SER A 131 0.71 -5.97 -25.87
C SER A 131 1.06 -4.71 -25.10
N LYS A 132 0.19 -4.27 -24.19
CA LYS A 132 0.48 -3.22 -23.20
C LYS A 132 0.35 -3.80 -21.80
N VAL A 133 0.99 -3.16 -20.84
CA VAL A 133 0.99 -3.61 -19.45
C VAL A 133 0.02 -2.74 -18.65
N PHE A 134 -1.01 -3.37 -18.10
CA PHE A 134 -1.97 -2.75 -17.20
C PHE A 134 -1.60 -3.05 -15.76
N ILE A 135 -1.77 -2.08 -14.86
CA ILE A 135 -1.61 -2.30 -13.42
C ILE A 135 -2.97 -2.67 -12.83
N ILE A 136 -3.02 -3.77 -12.11
CA ILE A 136 -4.21 -4.23 -11.39
C ILE A 136 -3.90 -4.12 -9.91
N PHE A 137 -4.49 -3.12 -9.25
CA PHE A 137 -4.48 -3.03 -7.79
C PHE A 137 -5.57 -3.93 -7.23
N GLU A 138 -5.29 -4.74 -6.21
CA GLU A 138 -6.36 -5.41 -5.51
C GLU A 138 -7.18 -4.42 -4.67
N SER A 139 -8.50 -4.48 -4.74
CA SER A 139 -9.40 -3.50 -4.07
C SER A 139 -9.18 -3.37 -2.55
N GLY A 140 -8.65 -4.39 -1.89
CA GLY A 140 -8.32 -4.38 -0.47
C GLY A 140 -6.92 -3.87 -0.13
N ILE A 141 -6.02 -3.63 -1.10
CA ILE A 141 -4.61 -3.33 -0.79
C ILE A 141 -4.44 -2.04 0.01
N PHE A 142 -5.13 -0.95 -0.36
CA PHE A 142 -5.05 0.34 0.33
C PHE A 142 -5.62 0.24 1.76
N HIS A 143 -6.71 -0.51 1.91
CA HIS A 143 -7.30 -0.79 3.22
C HIS A 143 -6.38 -1.63 4.10
N PHE A 144 -5.69 -2.62 3.52
CA PHE A 144 -4.71 -3.42 4.23
C PHE A 144 -3.55 -2.57 4.73
N VAL A 145 -2.96 -1.73 3.87
CA VAL A 145 -1.87 -0.80 4.23
C VAL A 145 -2.29 0.09 5.40
N HIS A 146 -3.46 0.72 5.29
CA HIS A 146 -3.99 1.56 6.36
C HIS A 146 -4.20 0.78 7.67
N GLY A 147 -4.78 -0.42 7.59
CA GLY A 147 -5.06 -1.27 8.75
C GLY A 147 -3.80 -1.72 9.49
N VAL A 148 -2.80 -2.22 8.75
CA VAL A 148 -1.56 -2.73 9.36
C VAL A 148 -0.72 -1.60 9.97
N ILE A 149 -0.67 -0.44 9.33
CA ILE A 149 0.01 0.75 9.87
C ILE A 149 -0.74 1.27 11.10
N SER A 150 -2.08 1.30 11.07
CA SER A 150 -2.87 1.73 12.22
C SER A 150 -2.68 0.81 13.43
N LEU A 151 -2.66 -0.51 13.20
CA LEU A 151 -2.35 -1.50 14.24
C LEU A 151 -0.94 -1.31 14.80
N PHE A 152 0.04 -1.07 13.92
CA PHE A 152 1.39 -0.76 14.34
C PHE A 152 1.44 0.51 15.20
N VAL A 153 0.81 1.61 14.78
CA VAL A 153 0.78 2.87 15.54
C VAL A 153 -0.01 2.73 16.86
N SER A 154 -1.02 1.85 16.90
CA SER A 154 -1.77 1.56 18.14
C SER A 154 -0.92 0.92 19.25
N SER A 155 0.22 0.34 18.89
CA SER A 155 1.15 -0.27 19.85
C SER A 155 2.01 0.73 20.62
N TYR A 156 2.04 2.00 20.19
CA TYR A 156 2.78 3.02 20.92
C TYR A 156 2.05 3.44 22.20
N PRO A 157 2.78 3.70 23.31
CA PRO A 157 2.22 4.30 24.50
C PRO A 157 1.37 5.54 24.17
N ARG A 158 0.16 5.62 24.73
CA ARG A 158 -0.79 6.75 24.50
C ARG A 158 -0.17 8.13 24.75
N THR A 159 0.82 8.21 25.63
CA THR A 159 1.58 9.43 25.93
C THR A 159 2.35 9.97 24.73
N LEU A 160 2.80 9.12 23.81
CA LEU A 160 3.50 9.52 22.57
C LEU A 160 2.53 10.06 21.51
N LEU A 161 1.30 9.55 21.50
CA LEU A 161 0.28 9.83 20.48
C LEU A 161 -0.58 11.08 20.80
N GLN A 162 -0.34 11.71 21.96
CA GLN A 162 -1.08 12.87 22.47
C GLN A 162 -0.22 14.15 22.54
N GLY A 163 1.01 14.14 22.02
CA GLY A 163 1.91 15.30 22.01
C GLY A 163 1.31 16.52 21.29
N GLY A 164 1.65 17.73 21.75
CA GLY A 164 1.07 18.98 21.25
C GLY A 164 1.76 19.60 20.03
N ASN A 165 3.00 19.21 19.70
CA ASN A 165 3.70 19.71 18.51
C ASN A 165 4.57 18.65 17.84
N GLU A 166 4.84 18.83 16.53
CA GLU A 166 5.52 17.83 15.69
C GLU A 166 6.94 17.48 16.18
N LYS A 167 7.66 18.50 16.61
CA LYS A 167 9.07 18.40 16.97
C LYS A 167 9.27 17.56 18.24
N GLU A 168 8.42 17.74 19.24
CA GLU A 168 8.48 17.04 20.51
C GLU A 168 8.17 15.56 20.37
N TRP A 169 7.09 15.21 19.66
CA TRP A 169 6.75 13.80 19.49
C TRP A 169 7.73 13.09 18.55
N ARG A 170 8.23 13.74 17.49
CA ARG A 170 9.23 13.13 16.59
C ARG A 170 10.49 12.78 17.36
N ALA A 171 11.00 13.69 18.17
CA ALA A 171 12.15 13.43 19.02
C ALA A 171 11.90 12.29 20.01
N GLU A 172 10.69 12.21 20.59
CA GLU A 172 10.33 11.13 21.52
C GLU A 172 10.15 9.78 20.79
N TRP A 173 9.61 9.78 19.56
CA TRP A 173 9.52 8.59 18.70
C TRP A 173 10.92 8.11 18.31
N GLU A 174 11.79 8.99 17.83
CA GLU A 174 13.19 8.68 17.49
C GLU A 174 13.95 8.13 18.72
N LYS A 175 13.71 8.69 19.92
CA LYS A 175 14.29 8.19 21.17
C LYS A 175 13.77 6.78 21.54
N HIS A 176 12.49 6.50 21.31
CA HIS A 176 11.93 5.16 21.54
C HIS A 176 12.46 4.14 20.53
N VAL A 177 12.66 4.54 19.28
CA VAL A 177 13.19 3.69 18.20
C VAL A 177 14.67 3.37 18.42
N ASN A 178 15.46 4.33 18.92
CA ASN A 178 16.91 4.18 19.06
C ASN A 178 17.35 3.46 20.36
N ASP A 179 16.45 3.19 21.31
CA ASP A 179 16.77 2.61 22.61
C ASP A 179 16.28 1.15 22.71
N ASP A 180 17.18 0.19 22.96
CA ASP A 180 16.85 -1.24 23.03
C ASP A 180 15.82 -1.58 24.12
N GLN A 181 15.84 -0.84 25.24
CA GLN A 181 14.94 -1.06 26.37
C GLN A 181 13.54 -0.53 26.05
N ASN A 182 13.43 0.66 25.47
CA ASN A 182 12.16 1.22 25.01
C ASN A 182 11.53 0.38 23.89
N ARG A 183 12.35 -0.19 22.99
CA ARG A 183 11.89 -1.16 21.98
C ARG A 183 11.28 -2.40 22.62
N THR A 184 11.96 -2.96 23.62
CA THR A 184 11.44 -4.09 24.39
C THR A 184 10.15 -3.75 25.14
N GLU A 185 10.05 -2.53 25.70
CA GLU A 185 8.84 -2.06 26.39
C GLU A 185 7.66 -1.83 25.42
N LEU A 186 7.91 -1.37 24.19
CA LEU A 186 6.91 -1.27 23.12
C LEU A 186 6.32 -2.66 22.80
N LEU A 187 7.18 -3.67 22.66
CA LEU A 187 6.83 -5.07 22.40
C LEU A 187 6.10 -5.73 23.59
N GLN A 188 6.44 -5.34 24.81
CA GLN A 188 5.80 -5.83 26.04
C GLN A 188 4.50 -5.09 26.38
N SER A 189 4.31 -3.87 25.84
CA SER A 189 3.04 -3.18 25.86
C SER A 189 2.10 -3.97 24.94
N LYS A 190 1.36 -4.89 25.57
CA LYS A 190 0.40 -5.76 24.90
C LYS A 190 -0.73 -4.91 24.31
N THR A 191 -0.48 -4.34 23.14
CA THR A 191 -1.49 -4.24 22.09
C THR A 191 -2.15 -5.60 22.05
N ASP A 192 -3.48 -5.65 22.06
CA ASP A 192 -4.19 -6.90 22.17
C ASP A 192 -3.73 -7.82 21.03
N LEU A 193 -2.91 -8.83 21.34
CA LEU A 193 -2.41 -9.77 20.34
C LEU A 193 -3.59 -10.46 19.64
N ASN A 194 -4.77 -10.46 20.26
CA ASN A 194 -6.01 -10.90 19.62
C ASN A 194 -6.48 -9.92 18.52
N GLU A 195 -6.28 -8.61 18.63
CA GLU A 195 -6.56 -7.64 17.55
C GLU A 195 -5.67 -7.91 16.34
N TRP A 196 -4.37 -8.12 16.55
CA TRP A 196 -3.44 -8.52 15.48
C TRP A 196 -3.83 -9.86 14.84
N ARG A 197 -4.12 -10.87 15.68
CA ARG A 197 -4.55 -12.20 15.20
C ARG A 197 -5.90 -12.14 14.47
N ASN A 198 -6.86 -11.34 14.93
CA ASN A 198 -8.16 -11.17 14.27
C ASN A 198 -7.98 -10.47 12.92
N PHE A 199 -7.18 -9.39 12.86
CA PHE A 199 -6.85 -8.71 11.61
C PHE A 199 -6.26 -9.69 10.58
N PHE A 200 -5.23 -10.46 10.97
CA PHE A 200 -4.60 -11.45 10.08
C PHE A 200 -5.41 -12.74 9.90
N LYS A 201 -6.51 -12.96 10.63
CA LYS A 201 -7.42 -14.08 10.38
C LYS A 201 -8.46 -13.72 9.32
N ASP A 202 -8.94 -12.48 9.37
CA ASP A 202 -10.09 -12.02 8.59
C ASP A 202 -9.68 -11.25 7.32
N TYR A 203 -8.41 -10.81 7.17
CA TYR A 203 -7.94 -10.05 6.00
C TYR A 203 -8.10 -10.78 4.65
N ASN A 204 -8.09 -12.12 4.65
CA ASN A 204 -8.33 -12.92 3.45
C ASN A 204 -9.83 -13.08 3.11
N VAL A 205 -10.74 -12.60 3.96
CA VAL A 205 -12.18 -12.62 3.74
C VAL A 205 -12.63 -11.22 3.30
N ARG A 206 -12.55 -11.01 1.99
CA ARG A 206 -12.72 -9.76 1.19
C ARG A 206 -13.86 -8.79 1.50
N GLY A 207 -14.75 -9.09 2.43
CA GLY A 207 -15.86 -8.21 2.82
C GLY A 207 -15.79 -7.69 4.26
N GLN A 208 -14.91 -8.26 5.09
CA GLN A 208 -14.67 -7.80 6.46
C GLN A 208 -13.22 -7.36 6.56
N LEU A 209 -12.86 -6.33 5.78
CA LEU A 209 -11.76 -5.46 6.19
C LEU A 209 -12.20 -4.84 7.51
N ALA A 210 -11.90 -5.57 8.58
CA ALA A 210 -12.14 -5.17 9.94
C ALA A 210 -11.27 -3.92 10.11
N TYR A 211 -11.91 -2.77 9.97
CA TYR A 211 -11.53 -1.57 10.68
C TYR A 211 -11.40 -2.03 12.12
N THR A 212 -10.19 -2.41 12.51
CA THR A 212 -9.86 -2.74 13.89
C THR A 212 -10.35 -1.56 14.69
N SER A 213 -11.18 -1.82 15.71
CA SER A 213 -11.84 -0.80 16.52
C SER A 213 -10.82 0.28 16.85
N LEU A 214 -10.88 1.38 16.09
CA LEU A 214 -9.78 2.32 16.05
C LEU A 214 -9.74 3.01 17.41
N MET A 215 -8.62 2.89 18.12
CA MET A 215 -8.34 3.81 19.20
C MET A 215 -8.45 5.24 18.62
N ASN A 216 -9.14 6.14 19.31
CA ASN A 216 -9.11 7.56 18.95
C ASN A 216 -7.67 8.05 19.10
N PHE A 217 -6.97 8.21 17.98
CA PHE A 217 -5.64 8.77 17.97
C PHE A 217 -5.74 10.28 18.14
N GLY A 218 -4.81 10.87 18.90
CA GLY A 218 -4.63 12.31 18.86
C GLY A 218 -4.14 12.76 17.47
N PRO A 219 -4.16 14.06 17.16
CA PRO A 219 -3.74 14.61 15.86
C PRO A 219 -2.35 14.14 15.40
N VAL A 220 -1.45 13.88 16.35
CA VAL A 220 -0.12 13.34 16.09
C VAL A 220 -0.17 11.91 15.55
N GLY A 221 -0.92 11.01 16.21
CA GLY A 221 -1.08 9.64 15.75
C GLY A 221 -1.77 9.58 14.39
N GLN A 222 -2.73 10.47 14.14
CA GLN A 222 -3.40 10.61 12.84
C GLN A 222 -2.41 11.02 11.73
N LYS A 223 -1.56 12.02 11.98
CA LYS A 223 -0.54 12.47 11.01
C LYS A 223 0.51 11.39 10.75
N LEU A 224 0.94 10.67 11.79
CA LEU A 224 1.86 9.54 11.67
C LEU A 224 1.33 8.44 10.74
N ILE A 225 0.10 8.00 11.01
CA ILE A 225 -0.57 6.99 10.19
C ILE A 225 -0.68 7.50 8.75
N LEU A 226 -1.15 8.73 8.56
CA LEU A 226 -1.30 9.31 7.23
C LEU A 226 0.02 9.34 6.45
N ASP A 227 1.11 9.81 7.07
CA ASP A 227 2.41 9.93 6.40
C ASP A 227 3.01 8.57 6.03
N MET A 228 2.87 7.57 6.93
CA MET A 228 3.31 6.21 6.66
C MET A 228 2.45 5.54 5.58
N VAL A 229 1.13 5.72 5.63
CA VAL A 229 0.19 5.17 4.64
C VAL A 229 0.46 5.77 3.27
N LEU A 230 0.45 7.10 3.16
CA LEU A 230 0.67 7.79 1.89
C LEU A 230 2.01 7.41 1.28
N GLY A 231 3.08 7.37 2.09
CA GLY A 231 4.40 6.96 1.61
C GLY A 231 4.45 5.51 1.10
N CYS A 232 3.78 4.59 1.79
CA CYS A 232 3.67 3.20 1.37
C CYS A 232 2.82 3.01 0.10
N GLU A 233 1.66 3.67 0.02
CA GLU A 233 0.75 3.56 -1.11
C GLU A 233 1.35 4.15 -2.39
N ILE A 234 2.03 5.30 -2.29
CA ILE A 234 2.78 5.87 -3.42
C ILE A 234 3.88 4.89 -3.87
N PHE A 235 4.61 4.28 -2.93
CA PHE A 235 5.64 3.30 -3.24
C PHE A 235 5.06 2.10 -4.01
N ILE A 236 3.94 1.52 -3.55
CA ILE A 236 3.27 0.40 -4.24
C ILE A 236 2.88 0.80 -5.66
N ALA A 237 2.23 1.97 -5.82
CA ALA A 237 1.84 2.46 -7.13
C ALA A 237 3.04 2.68 -8.07
N ALA A 238 4.12 3.27 -7.55
CA ALA A 238 5.34 3.52 -8.30
C ALA A 238 6.11 2.23 -8.65
N HIS A 239 6.12 1.25 -7.75
CA HIS A 239 6.73 -0.06 -7.95
C HIS A 239 6.06 -0.78 -9.13
N GLU A 240 4.73 -0.90 -9.12
CA GLU A 240 3.99 -1.54 -10.23
C GLU A 240 4.08 -0.75 -11.53
N TYR A 241 4.08 0.58 -11.44
CA TYR A 241 4.31 1.42 -12.61
C TYR A 241 5.67 1.16 -13.24
N SER A 242 6.70 0.95 -12.42
CA SER A 242 8.05 0.61 -12.88
C SER A 242 8.05 -0.76 -13.59
N HIS A 243 7.37 -1.76 -13.03
CA HIS A 243 7.15 -3.04 -13.73
C HIS A 243 6.51 -2.88 -15.10
N ALA A 244 5.51 -2.00 -15.22
CA ALA A 244 4.83 -1.74 -16.49
C ALA A 244 5.70 -1.00 -17.50
N MET A 245 6.47 0.00 -17.05
CA MET A 245 7.33 0.80 -17.93
C MET A 245 8.53 0.02 -18.46
N LEU A 246 9.08 -0.87 -17.64
CA LEU A 246 10.26 -1.67 -17.96
C LEU A 246 9.92 -3.03 -18.59
N ASN A 247 8.63 -3.32 -18.78
CA ASN A 247 8.15 -4.55 -19.39
C ASN A 247 8.67 -5.82 -18.67
N HIS A 248 8.63 -5.80 -17.34
CA HIS A 248 9.13 -6.87 -16.47
C HIS A 248 8.33 -8.19 -16.56
N GLN A 249 7.23 -8.22 -17.33
CA GLN A 249 6.35 -9.38 -17.48
C GLN A 249 6.92 -10.40 -18.49
N HIS A 250 8.13 -10.17 -19.01
CA HIS A 250 8.79 -11.07 -19.95
C HIS A 250 9.28 -12.34 -19.23
N PRO A 251 8.92 -13.56 -19.69
CA PRO A 251 9.15 -14.80 -18.96
C PRO A 251 10.62 -15.21 -18.81
N ASP A 252 11.51 -14.63 -19.61
CA ASP A 252 12.96 -14.89 -19.59
C ASP A 252 13.72 -14.05 -18.56
N LEU A 253 13.05 -13.11 -17.88
CA LEU A 253 13.67 -12.26 -16.87
C LEU A 253 13.73 -12.98 -15.52
N ASP A 254 14.81 -12.74 -14.77
CA ASP A 254 14.94 -13.25 -13.40
C ASP A 254 13.92 -12.54 -12.49
N PRO A 255 12.96 -13.26 -11.88
CA PRO A 255 11.95 -12.68 -11.00
C PRO A 255 12.54 -11.86 -9.85
N SER A 256 13.70 -12.25 -9.32
CA SER A 256 14.32 -11.53 -8.23
C SER A 256 14.92 -10.19 -8.68
N GLU A 257 15.47 -10.12 -9.89
CA GLU A 257 16.11 -8.90 -10.39
C GLU A 257 15.07 -7.88 -10.85
N VAL A 258 13.96 -8.33 -11.46
CA VAL A 258 12.86 -7.44 -11.84
C VAL A 258 12.17 -6.79 -10.63
N GLU A 259 12.01 -7.53 -9.53
CA GLU A 259 11.48 -7.00 -8.27
C GLU A 259 12.41 -5.95 -7.65
N LYS A 260 13.73 -6.21 -7.64
CA LYS A 260 14.71 -5.23 -7.17
C LYS A 260 14.70 -3.98 -8.04
N GLU A 261 14.65 -4.13 -9.36
CA GLU A 261 14.62 -2.98 -10.25
C GLU A 261 13.34 -2.15 -10.05
N ALA A 262 12.18 -2.81 -9.90
CA ALA A 262 10.94 -2.12 -9.57
C ALA A 262 10.97 -1.46 -8.17
N ASP A 263 11.59 -2.09 -7.16
CA ASP A 263 11.82 -1.49 -5.84
C ASP A 263 12.69 -0.23 -5.91
N MET A 264 13.77 -0.28 -6.68
CA MET A 264 14.70 0.85 -6.88
C MET A 264 13.95 2.05 -7.46
N TRP A 265 13.20 1.84 -8.54
CA TRP A 265 12.47 2.92 -9.19
C TRP A 265 11.27 3.38 -8.38
N GLY A 266 10.54 2.43 -7.79
CA GLY A 266 9.40 2.69 -6.90
C GLY A 266 9.77 3.63 -5.76
N VAL A 267 10.88 3.35 -5.05
CA VAL A 267 11.31 4.20 -3.93
C VAL A 267 11.84 5.56 -4.38
N ARG A 268 12.52 5.63 -5.54
CA ARG A 268 13.01 6.91 -6.08
C ARG A 268 11.87 7.85 -6.43
N ILE A 269 10.86 7.34 -7.14
CA ILE A 269 9.65 8.10 -7.47
C ILE A 269 8.90 8.49 -6.20
N ALA A 270 8.67 7.53 -5.29
CA ALA A 270 7.97 7.79 -4.04
C ALA A 270 8.67 8.86 -3.18
N SER A 271 10.00 8.85 -3.10
CA SER A 271 10.76 9.83 -2.33
C SER A 271 10.59 11.26 -2.85
N ILE A 272 10.47 11.45 -4.16
CA ILE A 272 10.25 12.75 -4.78
C ILE A 272 8.84 13.23 -4.45
N ILE A 273 7.83 12.39 -4.65
CA ILE A 273 6.43 12.74 -4.38
C ILE A 273 6.24 13.03 -2.89
N CYS A 274 6.71 12.15 -2.01
CA CYS A 274 6.58 12.30 -0.56
C CYS A 274 7.22 13.60 -0.07
N ARG A 275 8.40 13.97 -0.58
CA ARG A 275 9.04 15.23 -0.23
C ARG A 275 8.17 16.43 -0.60
N ASP A 276 7.54 16.41 -1.77
CA ASP A 276 6.68 17.50 -2.24
C ASP A 276 5.36 17.58 -1.43
N GLU A 277 4.87 16.44 -0.92
CA GLU A 277 3.73 16.33 0.01
C GLU A 277 4.08 16.63 1.47
N GLY A 278 5.35 16.96 1.77
CA GLY A 278 5.83 17.19 3.14
C GLY A 278 5.91 15.93 4.00
N VAL A 279 5.84 14.75 3.40
CA VAL A 279 6.07 13.45 4.07
C VAL A 279 7.58 13.23 4.20
N THR A 280 8.05 13.04 5.43
CA THR A 280 9.48 12.79 5.64
C THR A 280 9.88 11.38 5.18
N LEU A 281 11.09 11.27 4.63
CA LEU A 281 11.64 10.01 4.14
C LEU A 281 11.58 8.88 5.19
N THR A 282 11.77 9.24 6.46
CA THR A 282 11.62 8.37 7.62
C THR A 282 10.26 7.68 7.70
N PHE A 283 9.16 8.43 7.55
CA PHE A 283 7.81 7.85 7.64
C PHE A 283 7.44 7.05 6.40
N MET A 284 7.85 7.53 5.22
CA MET A 284 7.72 6.75 3.98
C MET A 284 8.40 5.38 4.14
N MET A 285 9.65 5.36 4.59
CA MET A 285 10.41 4.12 4.77
C MET A 285 9.83 3.23 5.88
N ALA A 286 9.32 3.81 6.97
CA ALA A 286 8.63 3.04 8.00
C ALA A 286 7.37 2.34 7.45
N GLY A 287 6.55 3.06 6.67
CA GLY A 287 5.38 2.48 6.00
C GLY A 287 5.74 1.32 5.06
N ILE A 288 6.77 1.51 4.21
CA ILE A 288 7.27 0.46 3.30
C ILE A 288 7.78 -0.76 4.08
N ALA A 289 8.54 -0.55 5.15
CA ALA A 289 9.07 -1.63 5.98
C ALA A 289 7.96 -2.44 6.66
N ILE A 290 6.94 -1.76 7.22
CA ILE A 290 5.76 -2.39 7.81
C ILE A 290 5.04 -3.25 6.77
N PHE A 291 4.83 -2.70 5.56
CA PHE A 291 4.16 -3.41 4.48
C PHE A 291 4.89 -4.65 4.01
N PHE A 292 6.21 -4.55 3.74
CA PHE A 292 7.00 -5.71 3.31
C PHE A 292 7.03 -6.82 4.37
N SER A 293 7.18 -6.46 5.64
CA SER A 293 7.09 -7.44 6.73
C SER A 293 5.70 -8.07 6.83
N ALA A 294 4.63 -7.29 6.68
CA ALA A 294 3.27 -7.81 6.70
C ALA A 294 2.97 -8.77 5.53
N ILE A 295 3.48 -8.51 4.33
CA ILE A 295 3.30 -9.42 3.19
C ILE A 295 4.13 -10.70 3.34
N GLU A 296 5.38 -10.62 3.78
CA GLU A 296 6.23 -11.80 4.00
C GLU A 296 5.58 -12.81 4.96
N THR A 297 4.92 -12.31 6.02
CA THR A 297 4.23 -13.13 7.02
C THR A 297 2.96 -13.81 6.50
N THR A 298 2.36 -13.29 5.43
CA THR A 298 1.10 -13.80 4.87
C THR A 298 1.34 -14.75 3.70
N VAL A 299 2.42 -14.58 2.93
CA VAL A 299 2.77 -15.43 1.76
C VAL A 299 4.28 -15.74 1.75
N PRO A 300 4.75 -16.79 2.46
CA PRO A 300 6.19 -17.03 2.67
C PRO A 300 7.02 -17.47 1.45
N SER A 301 6.45 -17.60 0.24
CA SER A 301 7.03 -18.46 -0.80
C SER A 301 7.30 -17.86 -2.19
N HIS A 302 7.23 -16.54 -2.40
CA HIS A 302 7.41 -15.99 -3.76
C HIS A 302 8.32 -14.77 -3.94
N TYR A 303 8.94 -14.24 -2.88
CA TYR A 303 9.75 -13.01 -2.99
C TYR A 303 11.05 -13.09 -2.19
N LEU A 304 11.97 -12.18 -2.50
CA LEU A 304 13.10 -11.85 -1.63
C LEU A 304 12.59 -11.59 -0.20
N PRO A 305 13.34 -12.04 0.84
CA PRO A 305 12.99 -11.72 2.22
C PRO A 305 12.77 -10.22 2.41
N ALA A 306 11.84 -9.83 3.29
CA ALA A 306 11.54 -8.41 3.50
C ALA A 306 12.80 -7.62 3.87
N ALA A 307 13.74 -8.25 4.59
CA ALA A 307 15.00 -7.63 5.02
C ALA A 307 15.89 -7.24 3.84
N ASP A 308 15.97 -8.12 2.86
CA ASP A 308 16.78 -7.90 1.68
C ASP A 308 16.17 -6.80 0.81
N ARG A 309 14.83 -6.82 0.64
CA ARG A 309 14.12 -5.75 -0.09
C ARG A 309 14.28 -4.40 0.58
N ILE A 310 14.07 -4.29 1.90
CA ILE A 310 14.19 -3.01 2.60
C ILE A 310 15.63 -2.49 2.54
N SER A 311 16.63 -3.36 2.77
CA SER A 311 18.05 -2.98 2.66
C SER A 311 18.38 -2.46 1.25
N PHE A 312 17.85 -3.13 0.22
CA PHE A 312 18.05 -2.72 -1.16
C PHE A 312 17.37 -1.38 -1.49
N VAL A 313 16.15 -1.18 -1.01
CA VAL A 313 15.40 0.08 -1.15
C VAL A 313 16.16 1.26 -0.52
N ILE A 314 16.70 1.10 0.70
CA ILE A 314 17.47 2.15 1.38
C ILE A 314 18.72 2.52 0.56
N LYS A 315 19.46 1.52 0.06
CA LYS A 315 20.65 1.75 -0.77
C LYS A 315 20.31 2.44 -2.10
N SER A 316 19.15 2.13 -2.67
CA SER A 316 18.68 2.70 -3.94
C SER A 316 18.39 4.19 -3.90
N LEU A 317 18.18 4.74 -2.70
CA LEU A 317 17.98 6.18 -2.47
C LEU A 317 19.27 7.00 -2.56
N GLU A 318 20.45 6.36 -2.64
CA GLU A 318 21.76 7.03 -2.79
C GLU A 318 21.97 8.16 -1.77
N ILE A 319 21.59 7.90 -0.51
CA ILE A 319 21.65 8.89 0.57
C ILE A 319 23.12 9.16 0.93
N ASN A 320 23.56 10.40 0.71
CA ASN A 320 24.93 10.81 1.01
C ASN A 320 25.19 11.06 2.51
N ASP A 321 24.14 11.21 3.32
CA ASP A 321 24.25 11.39 4.78
C ASP A 321 24.21 10.02 5.49
N SER A 322 25.37 9.58 5.96
CA SER A 322 25.52 8.32 6.71
C SER A 322 24.67 8.24 7.98
N THR A 323 24.33 9.39 8.58
CA THR A 323 23.46 9.44 9.77
C THR A 323 22.03 9.11 9.37
N GLN A 324 21.54 9.70 8.28
CA GLN A 324 20.21 9.45 7.76
C GLN A 324 20.07 8.01 7.25
N GLU A 325 21.06 7.50 6.51
CA GLU A 325 21.09 6.10 6.07
C GLU A 325 21.04 5.13 7.24
N LYS A 326 21.79 5.42 8.31
CA LYS A 326 21.76 4.62 9.54
C LYS A 326 20.38 4.66 10.19
N ILE A 327 19.78 5.84 10.36
CA ILE A 327 18.44 5.99 10.95
C ILE A 327 17.41 5.15 10.19
N LEU A 328 17.42 5.19 8.85
CA LEU A 328 16.50 4.39 8.04
C LEU A 328 16.75 2.89 8.19
N SER A 329 18.01 2.48 8.27
CA SER A 329 18.40 1.08 8.49
C SER A 329 17.99 0.57 9.88
N ASP A 330 18.11 1.41 10.91
CA ASP A 330 17.73 1.12 12.28
C ASP A 330 16.19 1.01 12.40
N ILE A 331 15.44 1.91 11.76
CA ILE A 331 13.97 1.85 11.68
C ILE A 331 13.52 0.57 10.98
N ALA A 332 14.11 0.27 9.83
CA ALA A 332 13.81 -0.96 9.09
C ALA A 332 14.02 -2.19 9.96
N SER A 333 15.20 -2.31 10.58
CA SER A 333 15.54 -3.43 11.45
C SER A 333 14.56 -3.55 12.62
N LEU A 334 14.20 -2.43 13.24
CA LEU A 334 13.19 -2.40 14.30
C LEU A 334 11.84 -2.92 13.82
N MET A 335 11.33 -2.46 12.67
CA MET A 335 10.03 -2.93 12.17
C MET A 335 10.04 -4.45 11.95
N GLN A 336 11.15 -4.98 11.45
CA GLN A 336 11.29 -6.42 11.23
C GLN A 336 11.36 -7.22 12.52
N ASP A 337 12.09 -6.72 13.52
CA ASP A 337 12.15 -7.35 14.82
C ASP A 337 10.77 -7.34 15.49
N VAL A 338 10.03 -6.22 15.38
CA VAL A 338 8.65 -6.12 15.89
C VAL A 338 7.74 -7.14 15.23
N PHE A 339 7.72 -7.24 13.90
CA PHE A 339 6.88 -8.21 13.20
C PHE A 339 7.29 -9.66 13.47
N ARG A 340 8.60 -9.93 13.52
CA ARG A 340 9.13 -11.25 13.84
C ARG A 340 8.69 -11.70 15.24
N ASP A 341 8.75 -10.82 16.22
CA ASP A 341 8.33 -11.12 17.58
C ASP A 341 6.81 -11.29 17.68
N ILE A 342 6.02 -10.43 17.02
CA ILE A 342 4.55 -10.60 16.92
C ILE A 342 4.18 -11.98 16.36
N VAL A 343 4.90 -12.45 15.33
CA VAL A 343 4.63 -13.75 14.68
C VAL A 343 5.14 -14.94 15.51
N ASN A 344 6.28 -14.77 16.20
CA ASN A 344 6.91 -15.84 16.98
C ASN A 344 6.37 -16.00 18.40
N MET A 345 5.56 -15.05 18.90
CA MET A 345 4.73 -15.21 20.09
C MET A 345 3.57 -16.20 19.83
N LYS A 346 3.91 -17.48 19.64
CA LYS A 346 2.97 -18.61 19.61
C LYS A 346 2.58 -19.05 21.01
#